data_AF-A0A0M4ETA9-F1
#
_entry.id   AF-A0A0M4ETA9-F1
#
_cell.length_a   1.000
_cell.length_b   1.000
_cell.length_c   1.000
_cell.angle_alpha   90.00
_cell.angle_beta   90.00
_cell.angle_gamma   90.00
#
_symmetry.space_group_name_H-M   'P 1'
#
loop_
_entity.id
_entity.type
_entity.pdbx_description
1 polymer ?
#
loop_
_entity_poly.entity_id
_entity_poly.type
_entity_poly.pdbx_seq_one_letter_code
_entity_poly.pdbx_strand_id
1 'polypeptide(L)'
;MRLMKFCCCLPLRVGVIITGCLFGTMDLVLGSIGFYMVIKNDFPQPVHKFFDKMDTRTCVACFSSVFYLMSMNDGMLIYGAVRRKAGYMGPWLIVNFLVLICTIVTALLSPVAIIRI
;
A
#
# COMPACT_ATOMS: atom_id res chain seq x y z
N MET A 1 27.54 13.72 4.22
CA MET A 1 26.50 13.65 3.19
C MET A 1 25.55 14.85 3.32
N ARG A 2 25.66 15.84 2.42
CA ARG A 2 24.87 17.08 2.38
C ARG A 2 23.67 16.91 1.43
N LEU A 3 22.64 16.17 1.85
CA LEU A 3 21.34 16.11 1.16
C LEU A 3 20.29 17.05 1.80
N MET A 4 20.72 17.96 2.68
CA MET A 4 19.89 19.07 3.18
C MET A 4 20.11 20.27 2.27
N LYS A 5 19.17 20.58 1.36
CA LYS A 5 18.83 21.97 0.97
C LYS A 5 17.73 22.11 -0.08
N PHE A 6 17.26 21.03 -0.73
CA PHE A 6 16.25 21.18 -1.80
C PHE A 6 14.77 20.93 -1.38
N CYS A 7 14.50 20.67 -0.09
CA CYS A 7 13.13 20.65 0.48
C CYS A 7 13.02 21.64 1.65
N CYS A 8 13.28 22.91 1.38
CA CYS A 8 13.52 23.94 2.40
C CYS A 8 12.26 24.41 3.19
N CYS A 9 11.04 24.00 2.83
CA CYS A 9 9.81 24.58 3.41
C CYS A 9 9.01 23.66 4.34
N LEU A 10 9.30 22.35 4.36
CA LEU A 10 8.59 21.40 5.21
C LEU A 10 9.61 20.55 5.98
N PRO A 11 9.63 20.60 7.32
CA PRO A 11 10.49 19.71 8.08
C PRO A 11 10.11 18.27 7.70
N LEU A 12 11.11 17.45 7.35
CA LEU A 12 10.95 16.06 6.91
C LEU A 12 9.95 15.28 7.80
N ARG A 13 9.96 15.58 9.10
CA ARG A 13 9.03 15.05 10.11
C ARG A 13 7.56 15.33 9.80
N VAL A 14 7.20 16.55 9.40
CA VAL A 14 5.82 16.92 9.08
C VAL A 14 5.42 16.30 7.75
N GLY A 15 6.31 16.26 6.76
CA GLY A 15 6.07 15.55 5.51
C GLY A 15 5.73 14.07 5.75
N VAL A 16 6.55 13.39 6.57
CA VAL A 16 6.37 11.97 6.92
C VAL A 16 5.06 11.69 7.66
N ILE A 17 4.65 12.59 8.57
CA ILE A 17 3.37 12.45 9.29
C ILE A 17 2.20 12.62 8.32
N ILE A 18 2.24 13.64 7.45
CA ILE A 18 1.19 13.90 6.47
C ILE A 18 1.06 12.71 5.51
N THR A 19 2.17 12.22 4.96
CA THR A 19 2.15 11.08 4.04
C THR A 19 1.65 9.83 4.75
N GLY A 20 2.15 9.52 5.95
CA GLY A 20 1.68 8.36 6.71
C GLY A 20 0.19 8.43 7.04
N CYS A 21 -0.34 9.61 7.39
CA CYS A 21 -1.78 9.76 7.62
C CYS A 21 -2.60 9.58 6.34
N LEU A 22 -2.17 10.16 5.22
CA LEU A 22 -2.90 10.07 3.95
C LEU A 22 -2.91 8.64 3.40
N PHE A 23 -1.73 8.03 3.24
CA PHE A 23 -1.63 6.66 2.74
C PHE A 23 -2.26 5.66 3.73
N GLY A 24 -1.96 5.79 5.01
CA GLY A 24 -2.48 4.87 6.02
C GLY A 24 -4.01 4.90 6.15
N THR A 25 -4.66 6.06 5.96
CA THR A 25 -6.13 6.15 5.95
C THR A 25 -6.72 5.60 4.66
N MET A 26 -6.13 5.88 3.50
CA MET A 26 -6.59 5.31 2.23
C MET A 26 -6.50 3.78 2.24
N ASP A 27 -5.38 3.23 2.70
CA ASP A 27 -5.18 1.78 2.81
C ASP A 27 -6.16 1.14 3.79
N LEU A 28 -6.46 1.80 4.91
CA LEU A 28 -7.45 1.32 5.87
C LEU A 28 -8.87 1.29 5.28
N VAL A 29 -9.24 2.31 4.51
CA VAL A 29 -10.54 2.37 3.82
C VAL A 29 -10.64 1.27 2.77
N LEU A 30 -9.61 1.12 1.92
CA LEU A 30 -9.58 0.07 0.88
C LEU A 30 -9.59 -1.34 1.50
N GLY A 31 -8.81 -1.56 2.55
CA GLY A 31 -8.79 -2.80 3.33
C GLY A 31 -10.17 -3.13 3.89
N SER A 32 -10.86 -2.14 4.47
CA SER A 32 -12.20 -2.29 5.06
C SER A 32 -13.27 -2.59 4.02
N ILE A 33 -13.23 -1.92 2.86
CA ILE A 33 -14.13 -2.22 1.73
C ILE A 33 -13.91 -3.66 1.24
N GLY A 34 -12.66 -4.07 1.07
CA GLY A 34 -12.32 -5.43 0.65
C GLY A 34 -12.81 -6.49 1.66
N PHE A 35 -12.62 -6.23 2.95
CA PHE A 35 -13.08 -7.14 4.01
C PHE A 35 -14.61 -7.23 4.05
N TYR A 36 -15.29 -6.09 3.88
CA TYR A 36 -16.75 -6.04 3.79
C TYR A 36 -17.28 -6.86 2.60
N MET A 37 -16.65 -6.78 1.43
CA MET A 37 -17.01 -7.60 0.25
C MET A 37 -16.85 -9.10 0.53
N VAL A 38 -15.80 -9.49 1.26
CA VAL A 38 -15.54 -10.89 1.64
C VAL A 38 -16.58 -11.42 2.63
N ILE A 39 -17.02 -10.61 3.59
CA ILE A 39 -18.07 -10.99 4.54
C ILE A 39 -19.42 -11.14 3.82
N LYS A 40 -19.76 -10.16 2.98
CA LYS A 40 -21.04 -10.12 2.26
C LYS A 40 -21.11 -11.20 1.16
N ASN A 41 -19.97 -11.77 0.76
CA ASN A 41 -19.84 -12.65 -0.41
C ASN A 41 -20.48 -12.05 -1.68
N ASP A 42 -20.37 -10.74 -1.83
CA ASP A 42 -20.99 -9.97 -2.90
C ASP A 42 -19.89 -9.15 -3.57
N PHE A 43 -19.41 -9.66 -4.71
CA PHE A 43 -18.30 -9.08 -5.46
C PHE A 43 -18.84 -8.38 -6.71
N PRO A 44 -18.51 -7.10 -6.93
CA PRO A 44 -18.95 -6.41 -8.13
C PRO A 44 -18.34 -7.07 -9.38
N GLN A 45 -19.10 -7.10 -10.49
CA GLN A 45 -18.68 -7.71 -11.77
C GLN A 45 -17.23 -7.39 -12.22
N PRO A 46 -16.70 -6.16 -12.12
CA PRO A 46 -15.31 -5.89 -12.49
C PRO A 46 -14.30 -6.67 -11.65
N VAL A 47 -14.56 -6.89 -10.35
CA VAL A 47 -13.69 -7.67 -9.46
C VAL A 47 -13.74 -9.15 -9.83
N HIS A 48 -14.93 -9.65 -10.16
CA HIS A 48 -15.08 -11.04 -10.60
C HIS A 48 -14.37 -11.29 -11.94
N LYS A 49 -14.49 -10.36 -12.91
CA LYS A 49 -13.75 -10.42 -14.18
C LYS A 49 -12.24 -10.30 -14.01
N PHE A 50 -11.78 -9.50 -13.05
CA PHE A 50 -10.36 -9.37 -12.75
C PHE A 50 -9.76 -10.66 -12.19
N PHE A 51 -10.53 -11.38 -11.36
CA PHE A 51 -10.14 -12.65 -10.77
C PHE A 51 -10.77 -13.87 -11.46
N ASP A 52 -11.16 -13.77 -12.73
CA ASP A 52 -11.93 -14.83 -13.43
C ASP A 52 -11.23 -16.21 -13.44
N LYS A 53 -9.88 -16.21 -13.37
CA LYS A 53 -9.05 -17.42 -13.31
C LYS A 53 -8.65 -17.86 -11.89
N MET A 54 -9.08 -17.15 -10.85
CA MET A 54 -8.71 -17.40 -9.45
C MET A 54 -9.94 -17.35 -8.53
N ASP A 55 -9.83 -17.91 -7.33
CA ASP A 55 -10.89 -17.75 -6.34
C ASP A 55 -10.98 -16.29 -5.86
N THR A 56 -11.99 -15.57 -6.35
CA THR A 56 -12.21 -14.13 -6.09
C THR A 56 -12.24 -13.84 -4.59
N ARG A 57 -12.84 -14.71 -3.78
CA ARG A 57 -12.97 -14.50 -2.34
C ARG A 57 -11.60 -14.53 -1.66
N THR A 58 -10.81 -15.55 -1.97
CA THR A 58 -9.46 -15.73 -1.41
C THR A 58 -8.53 -14.59 -1.86
N CYS A 59 -8.63 -14.17 -3.13
CA CYS A 59 -7.85 -13.05 -3.64
C CYS A 59 -8.22 -11.73 -2.94
N VAL A 60 -9.51 -11.37 -2.86
CA VAL A 60 -9.95 -10.12 -2.22
C VAL A 60 -9.60 -10.12 -0.72
N ALA A 61 -9.71 -11.26 -0.04
CA ALA A 61 -9.28 -11.40 1.36
C ALA A 61 -7.77 -11.17 1.52
N CYS A 62 -6.96 -11.75 0.62
CA CYS A 62 -5.51 -11.55 0.62
C CYS A 62 -5.15 -10.06 0.39
N PHE A 63 -5.73 -9.42 -0.64
CA PHE A 63 -5.50 -7.99 -0.90
C PHE A 63 -5.91 -7.11 0.28
N SER A 64 -7.09 -7.37 0.87
CA SER A 64 -7.55 -6.65 2.06
C SER A 64 -6.57 -6.79 3.24
N SER A 65 -6.05 -8.00 3.48
CA SER A 65 -5.06 -8.24 4.53
C SER A 65 -3.74 -7.49 4.30
N VAL A 66 -3.29 -7.41 3.04
CA VAL A 66 -2.08 -6.65 2.66
C VAL A 66 -2.31 -5.15 2.89
N PHE A 67 -3.46 -4.60 2.52
CA PHE A 67 -3.78 -3.19 2.80
C PHE A 67 -3.79 -2.87 4.29
N TYR A 68 -4.31 -3.78 5.13
CA TYR A 68 -4.21 -3.60 6.59
C TYR A 68 -2.77 -3.62 7.10
N LEU A 69 -1.91 -4.50 6.58
CA LEU A 69 -0.49 -4.51 6.92
C LEU A 69 0.22 -3.22 6.49
N MET A 70 -0.13 -2.68 5.31
CA MET A 70 0.39 -1.40 4.82
C MET A 70 -0.04 -0.24 5.72
N SER A 71 -1.31 -0.20 6.10
CA SER A 71 -1.83 0.79 7.05
C SER A 71 -1.13 0.72 8.43
N MET A 72 -0.84 -0.49 8.93
CA MET A 72 -0.05 -0.67 10.15
C MET A 72 1.39 -0.17 10.00
N ASN A 73 2.02 -0.43 8.85
CA ASN A 73 3.35 0.05 8.54
C ASN A 73 3.41 1.59 8.47
N ASP A 74 2.40 2.25 7.91
CA ASP A 74 2.24 3.70 7.94
C ASP A 74 2.03 4.23 9.38
N GLY A 75 1.28 3.50 10.20
CA GLY A 75 1.15 3.79 11.63
C GLY A 75 2.51 3.78 12.36
N MET A 76 3.37 2.80 12.05
CA MET A 76 4.74 2.75 12.60
C MET A 76 5.59 3.92 12.13
N LEU A 77 5.43 4.37 10.88
CA LEU A 77 6.12 5.54 10.36
C LEU A 77 5.73 6.82 11.13
N ILE A 78 4.42 7.03 11.34
CA ILE A 78 3.91 8.16 12.12
C ILE A 78 4.48 8.11 13.54
N TYR A 79 4.44 6.94 14.18
CA TYR A 79 4.99 6.74 15.53
C TYR A 79 6.49 7.06 15.60
N GLY A 80 7.26 6.59 14.62
CA GLY A 80 8.69 6.89 14.47
C GLY A 80 8.99 8.38 14.32
N ALA A 81 8.17 9.07 13.51
CA ALA A 81 8.25 10.52 13.32
C ALA A 81 7.93 11.27 14.63
N VAL A 82 6.89 10.86 15.37
CA VAL A 82 6.52 11.46 16.66
C VAL A 82 7.61 11.24 17.71
N ARG A 83 8.15 10.03 17.84
CA ARG A 83 9.19 9.69 18.83
C ARG A 83 10.61 10.10 18.43
N ARG A 84 10.79 10.75 17.27
CA ARG A 84 12.10 11.14 16.70
C ARG A 84 13.08 9.97 16.59
N LYS A 85 12.57 8.74 16.37
CA LYS A 85 13.38 7.55 16.19
C LYS A 85 13.45 7.22 14.70
N ALA A 86 14.57 7.60 14.08
CA ALA A 86 14.81 7.38 12.64
C ALA A 86 14.78 5.90 12.24
N GLY A 87 15.02 4.98 13.18
CA GLY A 87 15.01 3.53 12.92
C GLY A 87 13.69 2.99 12.36
N TYR A 88 12.55 3.65 12.61
CA TYR A 88 11.25 3.24 12.09
C TYR A 88 11.01 3.67 10.63
N MET A 89 11.83 4.57 10.07
CA MET A 89 11.75 4.92 8.65
C MET A 89 12.26 3.79 7.76
N GLY A 90 13.22 2.99 8.22
CA GLY A 90 13.83 1.90 7.45
C GLY A 90 12.83 0.83 7.02
N PRO A 91 12.11 0.18 7.96
CA PRO A 91 11.08 -0.81 7.64
C PRO A 91 10.01 -0.27 6.69
N TRP A 92 9.56 0.97 6.92
CA TRP A 92 8.57 1.61 6.07
C TRP A 92 9.07 1.77 4.62
N LEU A 93 10.33 2.18 4.45
CA LEU A 93 10.94 2.36 3.13
C LEU A 93 11.11 1.03 2.40
N ILE A 94 11.51 -0.03 3.12
CA ILE A 94 11.69 -1.37 2.56
C ILE A 94 10.36 -1.92 2.06
N VAL A 95 9.30 -1.84 2.87
CA VAL A 95 7.96 -2.32 2.48
C VAL A 95 7.45 -1.57 1.25
N ASN A 96 7.55 -0.24 1.23
CA ASN A 96 7.14 0.56 0.08
C ASN A 96 7.98 0.25 -1.17
N PHE A 97 9.28 0.02 -1.01
CA PHE A 97 10.16 -0.35 -2.12
C PHE A 97 9.80 -1.72 -2.70
N LEU A 98 9.48 -2.71 -1.85
CA LEU A 98 8.99 -4.01 -2.29
C LEU A 98 7.66 -3.88 -3.05
N VAL A 99 6.72 -3.09 -2.52
CA VAL A 99 5.43 -2.85 -3.19
C VAL A 99 5.63 -2.15 -4.53
N LEU A 100 6.55 -1.19 -4.62
CA LEU A 100 6.93 -0.54 -5.87
C LEU A 100 7.47 -1.57 -6.88
N ILE A 101 8.40 -2.44 -6.48
CA ILE A 101 8.92 -3.50 -7.34
C ILE A 101 7.80 -4.43 -7.80
N CYS A 102 6.95 -4.90 -6.89
CA CYS A 102 5.80 -5.75 -7.24
C CYS A 102 4.87 -5.06 -8.24
N THR A 103 4.57 -3.77 -8.02
CA THR A 103 3.73 -2.98 -8.92
C THR A 103 4.35 -2.83 -10.29
N ILE A 104 5.67 -2.56 -10.38
CA ILE A 104 6.40 -2.50 -11.65
C ILE A 104 6.37 -3.85 -12.35
N VAL A 105 6.60 -4.95 -11.63
CA VAL A 105 6.55 -6.31 -12.20
C VAL A 105 5.15 -6.60 -12.74
N THR A 106 4.09 -6.31 -11.98
CA THR A 106 2.70 -6.47 -12.44
C THR A 106 2.41 -5.59 -13.65
N ALA A 107 2.86 -4.33 -13.64
CA ALA A 107 2.67 -3.39 -14.74
C ALA A 107 3.45 -3.80 -16.01
N LEU A 108 4.59 -4.49 -15.89
CA LEU A 108 5.33 -5.06 -17.01
C LEU A 108 4.69 -6.36 -17.52
N LEU A 109 4.17 -7.18 -16.61
CA LEU A 109 3.45 -8.39 -16.96
C LEU A 109 2.11 -8.10 -17.63
N SER A 110 1.44 -6.99 -17.31
CA SER A 110 0.13 -6.64 -17.90
C SER A 110 0.17 -6.47 -19.43
N PRO A 111 1.07 -5.69 -20.05
CA PRO A 111 1.21 -5.61 -21.50
C PRO A 111 1.80 -6.90 -22.09
N VAL A 112 2.72 -7.59 -21.40
CA VAL A 112 3.26 -8.87 -21.87
C VAL A 112 2.19 -9.97 -21.90
N ALA A 113 1.24 -9.95 -20.96
CA ALA A 113 0.09 -10.85 -20.93
C ALA A 113 -0.93 -10.50 -22.02
N ILE A 114 -1.10 -9.23 -22.37
CA ILE A 114 -1.94 -8.79 -23.50
C ILE A 114 -1.34 -9.23 -24.85
N ILE A 115 -0.01 -9.19 -25.01
CA ILE A 115 0.67 -9.62 -26.26
C ILE A 115 0.68 -11.15 -26.42
N ARG A 116 0.54 -11.91 -25.33
CA ARG A 116 0.54 -13.39 -25.33
C ARG A 116 -0.84 -14.05 -25.49
N ILE A 117 -1.92 -13.26 -25.47
CA ILE A 117 -3.30 -13.71 -25.75
C ILE A 117 -3.55 -13.49 -27.24
#